data_AF-A0A2D8XLI0-F1
#
_entry.id   AF-A0A2D8XLI0-F1
#
_cell.length_a   1.000
_cell.length_b   1.000
_cell.length_c   1.000
_cell.angle_alpha   90.00
_cell.angle_beta   90.00
_cell.angle_gamma   90.00
#
_symmetry.space_group_name_H-M   'P 1'
#
loop_
_entity.id
_entity.type
_entity.pdbx_description
1 polymer ?
#
loop_
_entity_poly.entity_id
_entity_poly.type
_entity_poly.pdbx_seq_one_letter_code
_entity_poly.pdbx_strand_id
1 'polypeptide(L)'
;NKHNYFKESGLRPRPFIFINFIIYYIMAKKQKTKEKEVVEETYFEEEVMVEEKELPIETPKNTWEIKDRTYFLRGRKKPISYALKSTGVYFFDEEKGYERELKYCQNQQTAFVDEMKGDQRLSHIVFRNGVLHVPRQQTVLQKLLSLYHPHRDTIYLEWRPVKKAEDDMEILEMEADAMLAARNMDIDMAEAIMRVESGSSVTDMSSKELKRDLLIFAKKQPKLFLELADDENVTLRNFGIKATEMGILTLSSDQRTFKWASNDRKLMNVPFDEHPYSALAQWFKTDEGMEIYSNIEKRLNQ
;
A
#
# COMPACT_ATOMS: atom_id res chain seq x y z
N ASN A 1 -6.13 75.59 37.73
CA ASN A 1 -5.78 76.76 36.90
C ASN A 1 -5.18 76.24 35.60
N LYS A 2 -5.85 76.49 34.46
CA LYS A 2 -5.47 76.31 33.02
C LYS A 2 -5.20 74.87 32.51
N HIS A 3 -6.12 74.25 31.75
CA HIS A 3 -6.43 74.37 30.30
C HIS A 3 -5.46 73.52 29.42
N ASN A 4 -5.86 72.38 28.84
CA ASN A 4 -6.77 72.08 27.71
C ASN A 4 -6.23 72.37 26.29
N TYR A 5 -6.50 71.39 25.42
CA TYR A 5 -6.49 71.35 23.94
C TYR A 5 -5.22 70.93 23.21
N PHE A 6 -5.28 69.74 22.60
CA PHE A 6 -4.87 69.52 21.22
C PHE A 6 -5.84 68.57 20.52
N LYS A 7 -6.40 69.02 19.40
CA LYS A 7 -7.24 68.30 18.43
C LYS A 7 -6.81 68.77 17.04
N GLU A 8 -7.10 67.96 16.03
CA GLU A 8 -6.83 68.13 14.57
C GLU A 8 -5.48 67.55 14.09
N SER A 9 -5.32 66.85 12.96
CA SER A 9 -6.20 66.42 11.85
C SER A 9 -5.37 65.62 10.82
N GLY A 10 -5.98 64.69 10.06
CA GLY A 10 -5.76 64.60 8.60
C GLY A 10 -4.81 63.55 7.99
N LEU A 11 -5.43 62.64 7.20
CA LEU A 11 -4.99 62.01 5.93
C LEU A 11 -3.86 60.94 5.85
N ARG A 12 -4.24 59.79 5.24
CA ARG A 12 -3.37 58.73 4.66
C ARG A 12 -2.77 59.16 3.31
N PRO A 13 -1.70 58.50 2.82
CA PRO A 13 -1.81 57.69 1.59
C PRO A 13 -0.99 56.36 1.64
N ARG A 14 -1.61 55.18 1.47
CA ARG A 14 -1.77 54.36 0.23
C ARG A 14 -0.50 53.62 -0.29
N PRO A 15 -0.46 52.26 -0.24
CA PRO A 15 0.58 51.44 -0.86
C PRO A 15 0.29 51.21 -2.35
N PHE A 16 0.66 52.16 -3.21
CA PHE A 16 0.43 52.07 -4.67
C PHE A 16 1.71 51.91 -5.50
N ILE A 17 2.88 51.90 -4.87
CA ILE A 17 4.18 51.86 -5.57
C ILE A 17 4.66 50.40 -5.79
N PHE A 18 4.24 49.45 -4.94
CA PHE A 18 4.69 48.06 -5.05
C PHE A 18 3.97 47.22 -6.11
N ILE A 19 2.74 47.58 -6.49
CA ILE A 19 1.95 46.81 -7.48
C ILE A 19 2.45 47.05 -8.91
N ASN A 20 2.93 48.27 -9.23
CA ASN A 20 3.41 48.59 -10.57
C ASN A 20 4.70 47.84 -10.96
N PHE A 21 5.54 47.47 -9.99
CA PHE A 21 6.76 46.70 -10.26
C PHE A 21 6.47 45.23 -10.63
N ILE A 22 5.44 44.64 -10.03
CA ILE A 22 5.07 43.24 -10.28
C ILE A 22 4.38 43.10 -11.65
N ILE A 23 3.55 44.07 -12.04
CA ILE A 23 2.90 44.07 -13.36
C ILE A 23 3.94 44.23 -14.49
N TYR A 24 4.96 45.07 -14.31
CA TYR A 24 6.05 45.24 -15.29
C TYR A 24 6.85 43.94 -15.49
N TYR A 25 7.11 43.19 -14.42
CA TYR A 25 7.85 41.92 -14.50
C TYR A 25 7.04 40.79 -15.18
N ILE A 26 5.71 40.79 -15.03
CA ILE A 26 4.82 39.82 -15.68
C ILE A 26 4.66 40.12 -17.19
N MET A 27 4.66 41.40 -17.59
CA MET A 27 4.61 41.79 -19.01
C MET A 27 5.91 41.48 -19.78
N ALA A 28 7.08 41.58 -19.13
CA ALA A 28 8.37 41.26 -19.74
C ALA A 28 8.57 39.75 -20.02
N LYS A 29 7.90 38.86 -19.27
CA LYS A 29 7.96 37.41 -19.51
C LYS A 29 6.99 36.90 -20.58
N LYS A 30 6.00 37.70 -20.98
CA LYS A 30 4.95 37.29 -21.94
C LYS A 30 5.22 37.71 -23.40
N GLN A 31 6.31 38.44 -23.65
CA GLN A 31 6.67 38.95 -24.99
C GLN A 31 7.69 38.10 -25.76
N LYS A 32 8.21 37.00 -25.19
CA LYS A 32 9.20 36.12 -25.87
C LYS A 32 8.60 34.92 -26.62
N THR A 33 7.32 35.00 -27.01
CA THR A 33 6.68 33.93 -27.78
C THR A 33 5.76 34.54 -28.83
N LYS A 34 6.36 34.98 -29.94
CA LYS A 34 5.73 35.20 -31.26
C LYS A 34 6.76 35.82 -32.21
N GLU A 35 7.52 34.98 -32.88
CA GLU A 35 8.08 35.28 -34.20
C GLU A 35 7.87 34.01 -35.04
N LYS A 36 6.91 34.09 -35.97
CA LYS A 36 6.74 33.20 -37.11
C LYS A 36 7.34 33.99 -38.28
N GLU A 37 8.38 33.45 -38.90
CA GLU A 37 8.76 33.83 -40.26
C GLU A 37 8.77 32.58 -41.13
N VAL A 38 8.11 32.72 -42.27
CA VAL A 38 7.83 31.70 -43.28
C VAL A 38 9.01 31.68 -44.26
N VAL A 39 9.67 30.55 -44.43
CA VAL A 39 10.56 30.29 -45.58
C VAL A 39 10.42 28.83 -46.04
N GLU A 40 9.93 28.72 -47.27
CA GLU A 40 10.02 27.69 -48.30
C GLU A 40 10.41 26.24 -47.95
N GLU A 41 9.50 25.31 -48.28
CA GLU A 41 9.70 23.87 -48.35
C GLU A 41 10.68 23.51 -49.48
N THR A 42 11.85 22.98 -49.11
CA THR A 42 12.63 22.11 -49.99
C THR A 42 12.79 20.75 -49.32
N TYR A 43 12.28 19.72 -50.00
CA TYR A 43 12.33 18.32 -49.60
C TYR A 43 13.77 17.82 -49.77
N PHE A 44 14.44 17.51 -48.66
CA PHE A 44 15.60 16.64 -48.62
C PHE A 44 15.24 15.44 -47.74
N GLU A 45 15.15 14.26 -48.36
CA GLU A 45 15.13 12.99 -47.64
C GLU A 45 16.54 12.78 -47.05
N GLU A 46 16.72 13.14 -45.79
CA GLU A 46 17.85 12.68 -44.99
C GLU A 46 17.42 11.39 -44.28
N GLU A 47 18.03 10.27 -44.69
CA GLU A 47 17.92 8.99 -44.01
C GLU A 47 18.35 9.16 -42.55
N VAL A 48 17.38 9.11 -41.64
CA VAL A 48 17.61 9.07 -40.20
C VAL A 48 18.27 7.74 -39.87
N MET A 49 19.60 7.71 -39.80
CA MET A 49 20.33 6.72 -39.01
C MET A 49 19.90 6.92 -37.56
N VAL A 50 18.98 6.08 -37.10
CA VAL A 50 18.67 5.90 -35.68
C VAL A 50 19.92 5.31 -35.05
N GLU A 51 20.81 6.18 -34.59
CA GLU A 51 21.82 5.81 -33.61
C GLU A 51 21.03 5.46 -32.35
N GLU A 52 20.72 4.17 -32.20
CA GLU A 52 20.08 3.58 -31.04
C GLU A 52 21.01 3.89 -29.86
N LYS A 53 20.70 5.00 -29.19
CA LYS A 53 21.34 5.41 -27.97
C LYS A 53 21.04 4.30 -26.96
N GLU A 54 21.98 3.36 -26.85
CA GLU A 54 21.93 2.28 -25.88
C GLU A 54 21.59 2.93 -24.54
N LEU A 55 20.34 2.75 -24.12
CA LEU A 55 19.95 3.03 -22.74
C LEU A 55 20.97 2.25 -21.91
N PRO A 56 21.69 2.88 -20.97
CA PRO A 56 22.63 2.15 -20.15
C PRO A 56 21.83 1.01 -19.53
N ILE A 57 22.15 -0.21 -19.95
CA ILE A 57 21.62 -1.42 -19.34
C ILE A 57 21.96 -1.23 -17.88
N GLU A 58 20.94 -0.91 -17.07
CA GLU A 58 21.04 -0.95 -15.63
C GLU A 58 21.27 -2.42 -15.30
N THR A 59 22.54 -2.83 -15.39
CA THR A 59 23.03 -4.02 -14.72
C THR A 59 22.42 -3.93 -13.33
N PRO A 60 21.59 -4.91 -12.91
CA PRO A 60 21.00 -4.85 -11.60
C PRO A 60 22.16 -4.73 -10.64
N LYS A 61 22.29 -3.56 -10.01
CA LYS A 61 23.32 -3.29 -9.02
C LYS A 61 23.04 -4.29 -7.91
N ASN A 62 23.67 -5.45 -8.00
CA ASN A 62 23.84 -6.39 -6.92
C ASN A 62 24.80 -5.72 -5.94
N THR A 63 24.35 -4.62 -5.31
CA THR A 63 25.03 -3.94 -4.21
C THR A 63 24.81 -4.78 -2.97
N TRP A 64 25.27 -6.04 -3.03
CA TRP A 64 25.38 -6.83 -1.83
C TRP A 64 26.46 -6.17 -0.96
N GLU A 65 26.01 -5.45 0.06
CA GLU A 65 26.88 -4.66 0.92
C GLU A 65 27.67 -5.56 1.89
N ILE A 66 28.97 -5.28 2.00
CA ILE A 66 29.83 -5.92 3.00
C ILE A 66 29.62 -5.19 4.33
N LYS A 67 28.94 -5.86 5.27
CA LYS A 67 28.69 -5.38 6.63
C LYS A 67 28.73 -6.53 7.62
N ASP A 68 28.75 -6.24 8.91
CA ASP A 68 28.63 -7.30 9.91
C ASP A 68 27.22 -7.90 9.84
N ARG A 69 27.13 -9.22 9.66
CA ARG A 69 25.87 -9.94 9.49
C ARG A 69 25.68 -10.94 10.61
N THR A 70 24.45 -11.05 11.09
CA THR A 70 24.07 -12.01 12.12
C THR A 70 23.03 -12.94 11.55
N TYR A 71 23.23 -14.24 11.72
CA TYR A 71 22.32 -15.29 11.26
C TYR A 71 21.78 -16.05 12.46
N PHE A 72 20.52 -16.46 12.38
CA PHE A 72 19.83 -17.23 13.41
C PHE A 72 19.35 -18.55 12.85
N LEU A 73 19.42 -19.62 13.63
CA LEU A 73 18.77 -20.87 13.26
C LEU A 73 17.25 -20.70 13.30
N ARG A 74 16.58 -21.22 12.27
CA ARG A 74 15.12 -21.24 12.17
C ARG A 74 14.57 -22.32 13.09
N GLY A 75 13.61 -21.95 13.94
CA GLY A 75 12.91 -22.86 14.85
C GLY A 75 12.99 -22.45 16.33
N ARG A 76 12.30 -23.22 17.19
CA ARG A 76 12.21 -22.95 18.64
C ARG A 76 13.39 -23.52 19.45
N LYS A 77 14.34 -24.20 18.81
CA LYS A 77 15.49 -24.84 19.49
C LYS A 77 16.74 -23.98 19.34
N LYS A 78 17.38 -23.63 20.45
CA LYS A 78 18.68 -22.94 20.51
C LYS A 78 19.74 -23.93 21.00
N PRO A 79 20.29 -24.79 20.13
CA PRO A 79 21.32 -25.73 20.53
C PRO A 79 22.57 -24.97 20.98
N ILE A 80 23.33 -25.55 21.91
CA ILE A 80 24.61 -24.99 22.38
C ILE A 80 25.57 -24.80 21.21
N SER A 81 25.64 -25.81 20.33
CA SER A 81 26.43 -25.79 19.10
C SER A 81 25.66 -26.51 18.00
N TYR A 82 25.64 -25.93 16.80
CA TYR A 82 25.11 -26.55 15.59
C TYR A 82 26.03 -26.25 14.42
N ALA A 83 26.55 -27.29 13.77
CA ALA A 83 27.41 -27.16 12.60
C ALA A 83 26.55 -27.22 11.32
N LEU A 84 26.58 -26.15 10.54
CA LEU A 84 25.96 -26.11 9.21
C LEU A 84 26.87 -26.80 8.19
N LYS A 85 26.26 -27.50 7.23
CA LYS A 85 26.98 -28.22 6.19
C LYS A 85 27.86 -27.24 5.40
N SER A 86 29.16 -27.48 5.39
CA SER A 86 30.16 -26.57 4.79
C SER A 86 30.71 -27.09 3.46
N THR A 87 30.35 -28.33 3.06
CA THR A 87 30.79 -29.07 1.88
C THR A 87 29.67 -29.93 1.30
N GLY A 88 29.77 -30.36 0.04
CA GLY A 88 28.77 -31.23 -0.59
C GLY A 88 27.40 -30.56 -0.64
N VAL A 89 27.42 -29.28 -0.97
CA VAL A 89 26.27 -28.40 -1.14
C VAL A 89 26.35 -27.87 -2.56
N TYR A 90 25.23 -27.81 -3.27
CA TYR A 90 25.21 -27.41 -4.68
C TYR A 90 24.32 -26.18 -4.86
N PHE A 91 24.70 -25.31 -5.78
CA PHE A 91 23.94 -24.13 -6.18
C PHE A 91 23.85 -24.10 -7.70
N PHE A 92 22.63 -23.96 -8.22
CA PHE A 92 22.40 -23.83 -9.65
C PHE A 92 22.72 -22.41 -10.10
N ASP A 93 23.72 -22.27 -10.97
CA ASP A 93 24.15 -20.99 -11.52
C ASP A 93 23.44 -20.76 -12.87
N GLU A 94 22.46 -19.85 -12.89
CA GLU A 94 21.64 -19.58 -14.08
C GLU A 94 22.47 -19.03 -15.25
N GLU A 95 23.56 -18.30 -14.98
CA GLU A 95 24.41 -17.74 -16.03
C GLU A 95 25.23 -18.82 -16.75
N LYS A 96 25.70 -19.82 -15.99
CA LYS A 96 26.52 -20.91 -16.53
C LYS A 96 25.71 -22.14 -16.92
N GLY A 97 24.46 -22.26 -16.45
CA GLY A 97 23.52 -23.34 -16.78
C GLY A 97 23.83 -24.70 -16.15
N TYR A 98 24.62 -24.76 -15.07
CA TYR A 98 24.93 -26.01 -14.36
C TYR A 98 25.03 -25.83 -12.84
N GLU A 99 24.94 -26.94 -12.11
CA GLU A 99 25.08 -26.97 -10.65
C GLU A 99 26.55 -26.87 -10.23
N ARG A 100 26.88 -25.88 -9.40
CA ARG A 100 28.22 -25.65 -8.88
C ARG A 100 28.33 -26.15 -7.45
N GLU A 101 29.40 -26.88 -7.17
CA GLU A 101 29.69 -27.30 -5.80
C GLU A 101 30.17 -26.09 -4.96
N LEU A 102 29.56 -25.94 -3.80
CA LEU A 102 29.91 -24.95 -2.79
C LEU A 102 30.71 -25.60 -1.66
N LYS A 103 31.79 -24.92 -1.27
CA LYS A 103 32.65 -25.30 -0.16
C LYS A 103 33.15 -24.08 0.59
N TYR A 104 33.07 -24.11 1.91
CA TYR A 104 33.61 -23.03 2.74
C TYR A 104 35.08 -23.27 3.09
N CYS A 105 35.98 -22.54 2.43
CA CYS A 105 37.41 -22.55 2.71
C CYS A 105 37.88 -21.16 3.15
N GLN A 106 38.65 -21.07 4.25
CA GLN A 106 39.09 -19.78 4.81
C GLN A 106 40.18 -19.08 3.98
N ASN A 107 40.96 -19.84 3.22
CA ASN A 107 42.08 -19.33 2.44
C ASN A 107 41.74 -19.03 0.97
N GLN A 108 40.47 -19.24 0.58
CA GLN A 108 39.99 -19.03 -0.79
C GLN A 108 39.22 -17.72 -0.88
N GLN A 109 39.15 -17.12 -2.08
CA GLN A 109 38.43 -15.87 -2.34
C GLN A 109 36.98 -16.09 -2.82
N THR A 110 36.63 -17.35 -3.10
CA THR A 110 35.33 -17.77 -3.62
C THR A 110 34.84 -18.99 -2.83
N ALA A 111 33.53 -19.21 -2.84
CA ALA A 111 32.90 -20.38 -2.24
C ALA A 111 32.69 -21.52 -3.25
N PHE A 112 32.86 -21.25 -4.54
CA PHE A 112 32.66 -22.24 -5.59
C PHE A 112 33.95 -23.04 -5.84
N VAL A 113 33.83 -24.37 -5.87
CA VAL A 113 34.99 -25.28 -5.94
C VAL A 113 35.74 -25.18 -7.27
N ASP A 114 35.02 -24.94 -8.37
CA ASP A 114 35.55 -24.79 -9.73
C ASP A 114 36.54 -23.61 -9.88
N GLU A 115 36.39 -22.58 -9.06
CA GLU A 115 37.19 -21.35 -9.12
C GLU A 115 38.29 -21.28 -8.04
N MET A 116 38.37 -22.26 -7.13
CA MET A 116 39.37 -22.26 -6.06
C MET A 116 40.79 -22.47 -6.61
N LYS A 117 41.77 -21.77 -6.02
CA LYS A 117 43.19 -21.86 -6.43
C LYS A 117 44.05 -22.34 -5.27
N GLY A 118 44.85 -23.38 -5.49
CA GLY A 118 45.76 -23.94 -4.49
C GLY A 118 45.09 -24.81 -3.45
N ASP A 119 45.73 -24.96 -2.28
CA ASP A 119 45.25 -25.82 -1.21
C ASP A 119 43.90 -25.35 -0.65
N GLN A 120 43.05 -26.29 -0.24
CA GLN A 120 41.72 -25.98 0.27
C GLN A 120 41.64 -26.24 1.77
N ARG A 121 41.76 -25.18 2.57
CA ARG A 121 41.61 -25.28 4.03
C ARG A 121 40.14 -25.18 4.41
N LEU A 122 39.49 -26.34 4.55
CA LEU A 122 38.10 -26.46 4.97
C LEU A 122 37.90 -25.82 6.35
N SER A 123 36.81 -25.07 6.50
CA SER A 123 36.38 -24.53 7.79
C SER A 123 34.93 -24.87 8.07
N HIS A 124 34.55 -24.83 9.34
CA HIS A 124 33.22 -25.20 9.81
C HIS A 124 32.40 -23.96 10.12
N ILE A 125 31.15 -23.95 9.66
CA ILE A 125 30.17 -22.93 9.98
C ILE A 125 29.41 -23.38 11.24
N VAL A 126 29.69 -22.78 12.39
CA VAL A 126 29.15 -23.20 13.68
C VAL A 126 28.28 -22.11 14.30
N PHE A 127 27.00 -22.39 14.45
CA PHE A 127 26.07 -21.58 15.23
C PHE A 127 26.23 -21.92 16.71
N ARG A 128 26.44 -20.91 17.55
CA ARG A 128 26.53 -21.05 19.01
C ARG A 128 25.30 -20.43 19.65
N ASN A 129 24.63 -21.17 20.52
CA ASN A 129 23.34 -20.76 21.11
C ASN A 129 22.30 -20.33 20.06
N GLY A 130 22.33 -20.97 18.88
CA GLY A 130 21.45 -20.66 17.75
C GLY A 130 21.78 -19.36 16.99
N VAL A 131 22.90 -18.71 17.29
CA VAL A 131 23.35 -17.47 16.62
C VAL A 131 24.71 -17.69 15.96
N LEU A 132 24.88 -17.13 14.76
CA LEU A 132 26.17 -17.03 14.08
C LEU A 132 26.42 -15.56 13.74
N HIS A 133 27.46 -14.98 14.33
CA HIS A 133 27.92 -13.64 13.99
C HIS A 133 29.06 -13.76 12.98
N VAL A 134 28.90 -13.15 11.82
CA VAL A 134 29.90 -13.16 10.74
C VAL A 134 30.39 -11.73 10.53
N PRO A 135 31.67 -11.45 10.86
CA PRO A 135 32.22 -10.12 10.72
C PRO A 135 32.49 -9.81 9.24
N ARG A 136 32.52 -8.52 8.88
CA ARG A 136 32.68 -8.01 7.51
C ARG A 136 33.90 -8.54 6.76
N GLN A 137 34.95 -8.93 7.48
CA GLN A 137 36.19 -9.46 6.91
C GLN A 137 35.99 -10.84 6.29
N GLN A 138 35.01 -11.62 6.76
CA GLN A 138 34.72 -12.97 6.24
C GLN A 138 33.77 -12.91 5.04
N THR A 139 34.17 -12.15 4.01
CA THR A 139 33.34 -11.86 2.81
C THR A 139 32.86 -13.13 2.11
N VAL A 140 33.70 -14.17 2.01
CA VAL A 140 33.34 -15.45 1.40
C VAL A 140 32.25 -16.17 2.17
N LEU A 141 32.35 -16.22 3.51
CA LEU A 141 31.32 -16.84 4.34
C LEU A 141 29.99 -16.10 4.22
N GLN A 142 30.05 -14.76 4.22
CA GLN A 142 28.86 -13.94 4.09
C GLN A 142 28.19 -14.11 2.72
N LYS A 143 28.96 -14.14 1.63
CA LYS A 143 28.43 -14.42 0.28
C LYS A 143 27.81 -15.80 0.21
N LEU A 144 28.50 -16.82 0.72
CA LEU A 144 27.96 -18.17 0.82
C LEU A 144 26.61 -18.18 1.55
N LEU A 145 26.55 -17.65 2.77
CA LEU A 145 25.33 -17.70 3.59
C LEU A 145 24.19 -16.83 3.07
N SER A 146 24.50 -15.67 2.48
CA SER A 146 23.48 -14.70 2.07
C SER A 146 22.97 -14.93 0.66
N LEU A 147 23.80 -15.46 -0.25
CA LEU A 147 23.48 -15.55 -1.67
C LEU A 147 23.28 -17.00 -2.13
N TYR A 148 24.22 -17.89 -1.80
CA TYR A 148 24.36 -19.17 -2.52
C TYR A 148 23.89 -20.40 -1.75
N HIS A 149 23.91 -20.36 -0.41
CA HIS A 149 23.69 -21.56 0.37
C HIS A 149 22.20 -21.99 0.31
N PRO A 150 21.89 -23.22 -0.12
CA PRO A 150 20.52 -23.69 -0.34
C PRO A 150 19.71 -23.81 0.95
N HIS A 151 20.38 -23.92 2.10
CA HIS A 151 19.69 -23.92 3.39
C HIS A 151 19.35 -22.51 3.93
N ARG A 152 19.58 -21.46 3.14
CA ARG A 152 19.12 -20.10 3.44
C ARG A 152 17.60 -20.11 3.53
N ASP A 153 17.05 -19.39 4.51
CA ASP A 153 15.62 -19.28 4.82
C ASP A 153 14.93 -20.59 5.22
N THR A 154 15.57 -21.77 5.08
CA THR A 154 15.05 -23.07 5.53
C THR A 154 15.59 -23.48 6.89
N ILE A 155 16.92 -23.49 7.07
CA ILE A 155 17.55 -23.85 8.35
C ILE A 155 17.97 -22.62 9.14
N TYR A 156 18.35 -21.53 8.47
CA TYR A 156 18.75 -20.30 9.13
C TYR A 156 18.22 -19.08 8.39
N LEU A 157 18.06 -17.98 9.11
CA LEU A 157 17.58 -16.69 8.62
C LEU A 157 18.63 -15.61 8.89
N GLU A 158 18.79 -14.70 7.96
CA GLU A 158 19.58 -13.49 8.18
C GLU A 158 18.80 -12.47 9.01
N TRP A 159 19.44 -11.89 10.03
CA TRP A 159 18.84 -10.79 10.77
C TRP A 159 18.88 -9.49 9.95
N ARG A 160 17.71 -9.04 9.52
CA ARG A 160 17.52 -7.80 8.77
C ARG A 160 16.66 -6.83 9.61
N PRO A 161 17.26 -6.07 10.54
CA PRO A 161 16.52 -5.19 11.43
C PRO A 161 15.80 -4.06 10.66
N VAL A 162 16.39 -3.57 9.57
CA VAL A 162 15.81 -2.51 8.73
C VAL A 162 14.51 -2.98 8.09
N LYS A 163 14.54 -4.11 7.38
CA LYS A 163 13.33 -4.67 6.75
C LYS A 163 12.22 -4.94 7.77
N LYS A 164 12.57 -5.48 8.94
CA LYS A 164 11.60 -5.71 10.00
C LYS A 164 10.99 -4.40 10.50
N ALA A 165 11.80 -3.35 10.67
CA ALA A 165 11.32 -2.05 11.09
C ALA A 165 10.44 -1.38 10.02
N GLU A 166 10.73 -1.55 8.73
CA GLU A 166 9.89 -1.11 7.63
C GLU A 166 8.52 -1.82 7.66
N ASP A 167 8.53 -3.16 7.73
CA ASP A 167 7.30 -3.96 7.82
C ASP A 167 6.48 -3.57 9.08
N ASP A 168 7.14 -3.37 10.23
CA ASP A 168 6.49 -2.93 11.47
C ASP A 168 5.94 -1.49 11.35
N MET A 169 6.64 -0.59 10.65
CA MET A 169 6.21 0.79 10.42
C MET A 169 4.98 0.85 9.52
N GLU A 170 4.94 0.08 8.44
CA GLU A 170 3.80 -0.01 7.53
C GLU A 170 2.53 -0.47 8.28
N ILE A 171 2.65 -1.46 9.17
CA ILE A 171 1.54 -1.91 10.02
C ILE A 171 1.08 -0.78 10.95
N LEU A 172 2.01 -0.06 11.58
CA LEU A 172 1.68 1.04 12.49
C LEU A 172 1.03 2.23 11.77
N GLU A 173 1.47 2.55 10.55
CA GLU A 173 0.88 3.58 9.71
C GLU A 173 -0.55 3.19 9.30
N MET A 174 -0.74 1.95 8.87
CA MET A 174 -2.07 1.43 8.52
C MET A 174 -3.02 1.43 9.72
N GLU A 175 -2.54 1.06 10.91
CA GLU A 175 -3.32 1.15 12.15
C GLU A 175 -3.68 2.61 12.47
N ALA A 176 -2.75 3.55 12.33
CA ALA A 176 -2.99 4.96 12.59
C ALA A 176 -4.03 5.55 11.62
N ASP A 177 -3.92 5.24 10.33
CA ASP A 177 -4.84 5.70 9.30
C ASP A 177 -6.24 5.13 9.51
N ALA A 178 -6.35 3.82 9.78
CA ALA A 178 -7.62 3.17 10.11
C ALA A 178 -8.29 3.82 11.32
N MET A 179 -7.52 4.09 12.38
CA MET A 179 -8.03 4.75 13.60
C MET A 179 -8.48 6.19 13.35
N LEU A 180 -7.75 6.94 12.53
CA LEU A 180 -8.13 8.31 12.15
C LEU A 180 -9.40 8.32 11.30
N ALA A 181 -9.51 7.42 10.32
CA ALA A 181 -10.69 7.25 9.50
C ALA A 181 -11.91 6.88 10.34
N ALA A 182 -11.81 5.86 11.21
CA ALA A 182 -12.88 5.46 12.13
C ALA A 182 -13.32 6.60 13.05
N ARG A 183 -12.40 7.43 13.55
CA ARG A 183 -12.72 8.55 14.43
C ARG A 183 -13.54 9.64 13.73
N ASN A 184 -13.23 9.91 12.46
CA ASN A 184 -13.83 10.99 11.69
C ASN A 184 -15.08 10.54 10.91
N MET A 185 -15.38 9.24 10.89
CA MET A 185 -16.51 8.64 10.18
C MET A 185 -17.87 9.07 10.75
N ASP A 186 -18.84 9.24 9.84
CA ASP A 186 -20.25 9.46 10.14
C ASP A 186 -20.92 8.19 10.69
N ILE A 187 -22.07 8.37 11.35
CA ILE A 187 -22.75 7.27 12.04
C ILE A 187 -23.34 6.27 11.02
N ASP A 188 -23.83 6.75 9.87
CA ASP A 188 -24.45 5.89 8.86
C ASP A 188 -23.44 5.00 8.15
N MET A 189 -22.27 5.55 7.78
CA MET A 189 -21.16 4.76 7.26
C MET A 189 -20.61 3.79 8.32
N ALA A 190 -20.46 4.24 9.57
CA ALA A 190 -20.03 3.38 10.65
C ALA A 190 -20.98 2.20 10.86
N GLU A 191 -22.30 2.42 10.78
CA GLU A 191 -23.29 1.36 10.86
C GLU A 191 -23.20 0.39 9.69
N ALA A 192 -22.98 0.91 8.48
CA ALA A 192 -22.83 0.10 7.28
C ALA A 192 -21.62 -0.84 7.39
N ILE A 193 -20.48 -0.33 7.86
CA ILE A 193 -19.27 -1.14 8.10
C ILE A 193 -19.50 -2.15 9.23
N MET A 194 -20.04 -1.71 10.36
CA MET A 194 -20.27 -2.60 11.50
C MET A 194 -21.28 -3.71 11.21
N ARG A 195 -22.24 -3.51 10.30
CA ARG A 195 -23.17 -4.57 9.87
C ARG A 195 -22.50 -5.66 9.04
N VAL A 196 -21.41 -5.34 8.34
CA VAL A 196 -20.61 -6.36 7.64
C VAL A 196 -19.88 -7.24 8.66
N GLU A 197 -19.36 -6.66 9.74
CA GLU A 197 -18.60 -7.39 10.77
C GLU A 197 -19.50 -8.08 11.82
N SER A 198 -20.47 -7.37 12.39
CA SER A 198 -21.32 -7.79 13.52
C SER A 198 -22.76 -8.15 13.12
N GLY A 199 -23.10 -8.05 11.83
CA GLY A 199 -24.40 -8.45 11.30
C GLY A 199 -25.56 -7.58 11.79
N SER A 200 -26.73 -8.21 11.97
CA SER A 200 -27.96 -7.53 12.39
C SER A 200 -27.92 -6.99 13.82
N SER A 201 -26.98 -7.42 14.68
CA SER A 201 -26.89 -6.95 16.07
C SER A 201 -26.68 -5.44 16.21
N VAL A 202 -26.25 -4.79 15.12
CA VAL A 202 -25.98 -3.35 15.06
C VAL A 202 -27.27 -2.52 15.15
N THR A 203 -28.44 -3.06 14.76
CA THR A 203 -29.72 -2.33 14.85
C THR A 203 -30.07 -1.91 16.28
N ASP A 204 -29.65 -2.70 17.26
CA ASP A 204 -30.03 -2.53 18.66
C ASP A 204 -28.98 -1.72 19.46
N MET A 205 -27.86 -1.36 18.81
CA MET A 205 -26.75 -0.66 19.46
C MET A 205 -26.97 0.86 19.49
N SER A 206 -26.55 1.49 20.59
CA SER A 206 -26.50 2.95 20.64
C SER A 206 -25.37 3.50 19.77
N SER A 207 -25.50 4.74 19.28
CA SER A 207 -24.45 5.39 18.45
C SER A 207 -23.09 5.48 19.16
N LYS A 208 -23.08 5.50 20.51
CA LYS A 208 -21.84 5.50 21.31
C LYS A 208 -21.19 4.12 21.34
N GLU A 209 -21.97 3.06 21.46
CA GLU A 209 -21.47 1.68 21.39
C GLU A 209 -20.97 1.36 20.00
N LEU A 210 -21.69 1.80 18.96
CA LEU A 210 -21.31 1.64 17.57
C LEU A 210 -19.96 2.32 17.28
N LYS A 211 -19.77 3.57 17.71
CA LYS A 211 -18.47 4.26 17.58
C LYS A 211 -17.35 3.59 18.37
N ARG A 212 -17.64 3.08 19.56
CA ARG A 212 -16.65 2.34 20.37
C ARG A 212 -16.21 1.08 19.62
N ASP A 213 -17.17 0.31 19.12
CA ASP A 213 -16.91 -0.99 18.52
C ASP A 213 -16.25 -0.83 17.14
N LEU A 214 -16.59 0.23 16.39
CA LEU A 214 -15.87 0.64 15.17
C LEU A 214 -14.39 0.91 15.43
N LEU A 215 -14.05 1.65 16.50
CA LEU A 215 -12.66 1.92 16.87
C LEU A 215 -11.92 0.64 17.29
N ILE A 216 -12.61 -0.29 17.97
CA ILE A 216 -12.04 -1.59 18.31
C ILE A 216 -11.79 -2.42 17.05
N PHE A 217 -12.69 -2.36 16.08
CA PHE A 217 -12.55 -3.04 14.79
C PHE A 217 -11.37 -2.48 13.98
N ALA A 218 -11.30 -1.16 13.80
CA ALA A 218 -10.19 -0.48 13.11
C ALA A 218 -8.83 -0.81 13.74
N LYS A 219 -8.75 -0.94 15.06
CA LYS A 219 -7.52 -1.34 15.76
C LYS A 219 -7.16 -2.82 15.56
N LYS A 220 -8.13 -3.72 15.58
CA LYS A 220 -7.88 -5.18 15.50
C LYS A 220 -7.60 -5.65 14.08
N GLN A 221 -8.27 -5.04 13.11
CA GLN A 221 -8.22 -5.44 11.70
C GLN A 221 -8.16 -4.19 10.80
N PRO A 222 -7.06 -3.41 10.85
CA PRO A 222 -6.95 -2.12 10.16
C PRO A 222 -7.08 -2.27 8.64
N LYS A 223 -6.50 -3.33 8.08
CA LYS A 223 -6.58 -3.61 6.64
C LYS A 223 -8.02 -3.81 6.16
N LEU A 224 -8.77 -4.71 6.81
CA LEU A 224 -10.15 -5.00 6.45
C LEU A 224 -11.03 -3.75 6.66
N PHE A 225 -10.80 -3.02 7.74
CA PHE A 225 -11.52 -1.78 7.99
C PHE A 225 -11.32 -0.76 6.88
N LEU A 226 -10.08 -0.52 6.43
CA LEU A 226 -9.78 0.39 5.33
C LEU A 226 -10.42 -0.08 4.01
N GLU A 227 -10.34 -1.38 3.70
CA GLU A 227 -11.01 -1.96 2.53
C GLU A 227 -12.52 -1.73 2.53
N LEU A 228 -13.17 -1.83 3.70
CA LEU A 228 -14.61 -1.55 3.84
C LEU A 228 -14.93 -0.06 3.85
N ALA A 229 -14.03 0.77 4.37
CA ALA A 229 -14.19 2.22 4.36
C ALA A 229 -14.08 2.81 2.95
N ASP A 230 -13.24 2.21 2.10
CA ASP A 230 -13.03 2.62 0.71
C ASP A 230 -14.10 2.08 -0.26
N ASP A 231 -14.90 1.08 0.14
CA ASP A 231 -15.96 0.54 -0.73
C ASP A 231 -17.19 1.45 -0.78
N GLU A 232 -17.30 2.17 -1.90
CA GLU A 232 -18.40 3.08 -2.22
C GLU A 232 -19.80 2.45 -2.15
N ASN A 233 -19.91 1.12 -2.26
CA ASN A 233 -21.20 0.43 -2.26
C ASN A 233 -21.64 -0.02 -0.86
N VAL A 234 -20.78 0.06 0.15
CA VAL A 234 -21.12 -0.39 1.52
C VAL A 234 -22.35 0.32 2.06
N THR A 235 -22.45 1.63 1.83
CA THR A 235 -23.60 2.45 2.22
C THR A 235 -24.88 2.02 1.50
N LEU A 236 -24.82 1.83 0.18
CA LEU A 236 -25.96 1.42 -0.65
C LEU A 236 -26.46 0.01 -0.30
N ARG A 237 -25.53 -0.90 0.02
CA ARG A 237 -25.88 -2.25 0.51
C ARG A 237 -26.58 -2.17 1.85
N ASN A 238 -26.04 -1.40 2.79
CA ASN A 238 -26.65 -1.19 4.10
C ASN A 238 -28.06 -0.58 3.98
N PHE A 239 -28.22 0.41 3.10
CA PHE A 239 -29.52 1.01 2.81
C PHE A 239 -30.55 -0.02 2.34
N GLY A 240 -30.15 -0.90 1.41
CA GLY A 240 -31.02 -2.00 0.95
C GLY A 240 -31.41 -2.96 2.07
N ILE A 241 -30.46 -3.32 2.94
CA ILE A 241 -30.70 -4.18 4.10
C ILE A 241 -31.70 -3.51 5.07
N LYS A 242 -31.47 -2.24 5.43
CA LYS A 242 -32.39 -1.46 6.27
C LYS A 242 -33.81 -1.41 5.69
N ALA A 243 -33.92 -1.17 4.38
CA ALA A 243 -35.22 -1.14 3.70
C ALA A 243 -35.95 -2.49 3.74
N THR A 244 -35.21 -3.61 3.73
CA THR A 244 -35.80 -4.95 3.89
C THR A 244 -36.17 -5.26 5.35
N GLU A 245 -35.34 -4.88 6.32
CA GLU A 245 -35.60 -5.07 7.75
C GLU A 245 -36.84 -4.28 8.22
N MET A 246 -37.03 -3.07 7.69
CA MET A 246 -38.21 -2.24 7.96
C MET A 246 -39.45 -2.65 7.17
N GLY A 247 -39.37 -3.72 6.36
CA GLY A 247 -40.49 -4.21 5.57
C GLY A 247 -40.97 -3.25 4.49
N ILE A 248 -40.07 -2.41 3.95
CA ILE A 248 -40.36 -1.56 2.77
C ILE A 248 -40.13 -2.38 1.50
N LEU A 249 -39.01 -3.11 1.47
CA LEU A 249 -38.65 -4.05 0.43
C LEU A 249 -38.79 -5.49 0.92
N THR A 250 -39.12 -6.41 0.02
CA THR A 250 -39.10 -7.84 0.28
C THR A 250 -38.19 -8.53 -0.73
N LEU A 251 -37.31 -9.38 -0.22
CA LEU A 251 -36.55 -10.31 -1.04
C LEU A 251 -37.34 -11.61 -1.15
N SER A 252 -37.49 -12.11 -2.38
CA SER A 252 -38.13 -13.40 -2.61
C SER A 252 -37.39 -14.54 -1.91
N SER A 253 -38.10 -15.63 -1.60
CA SER A 253 -37.52 -16.80 -0.89
C SER A 253 -36.38 -17.47 -1.66
N ASP A 254 -36.38 -17.35 -2.99
CA ASP A 254 -35.31 -17.81 -3.88
C ASP A 254 -34.14 -16.80 -4.01
N GLN A 255 -34.19 -15.68 -3.29
CA GLN A 255 -33.19 -14.61 -3.26
C GLN A 255 -32.92 -13.96 -4.63
N ARG A 256 -33.88 -13.98 -5.54
CA ARG A 256 -33.69 -13.55 -6.94
C ARG A 256 -34.48 -12.32 -7.36
N THR A 257 -35.44 -11.88 -6.56
CA THR A 257 -36.30 -10.76 -6.93
C THR A 257 -36.55 -9.87 -5.74
N PHE A 258 -36.24 -8.59 -5.90
CA PHE A 258 -36.67 -7.54 -4.97
C PHE A 258 -38.06 -7.04 -5.38
N LYS A 259 -38.94 -6.92 -4.40
CA LYS A 259 -40.31 -6.44 -4.57
C LYS A 259 -40.64 -5.39 -3.52
N TRP A 260 -41.66 -4.59 -3.78
CA TRP A 260 -42.29 -3.75 -2.77
C TRP A 260 -43.08 -4.62 -1.80
N ALA A 261 -42.89 -4.40 -0.49
CA ALA A 261 -43.66 -5.12 0.53
C ALA A 261 -45.17 -4.75 0.51
N SER A 262 -45.52 -3.53 0.09
CA SER A 262 -46.89 -3.02 0.16
C SER A 262 -47.84 -3.58 -0.90
N ASN A 263 -47.32 -3.97 -2.06
CA ASN A 263 -48.15 -4.36 -3.22
C ASN A 263 -47.52 -5.48 -4.07
N ASP A 264 -46.45 -6.12 -3.60
CA ASP A 264 -45.71 -7.18 -4.28
C ASP A 264 -45.23 -6.83 -5.70
N ARG A 265 -45.21 -5.55 -6.07
CA ARG A 265 -44.71 -5.12 -7.38
C ARG A 265 -43.20 -5.34 -7.43
N LYS A 266 -42.77 -6.06 -8.47
CA LYS A 266 -41.36 -6.33 -8.77
C LYS A 266 -40.59 -5.04 -9.08
N LEU A 267 -39.41 -4.93 -8.49
CA LEU A 267 -38.44 -3.84 -8.72
C LEU A 267 -37.34 -4.29 -9.67
N MET A 268 -36.57 -5.30 -9.25
CA MET A 268 -35.44 -5.81 -10.04
C MET A 268 -35.30 -7.32 -9.88
N ASN A 269 -34.57 -7.92 -10.81
CA ASN A 269 -34.05 -9.28 -10.68
C ASN A 269 -32.57 -9.24 -10.34
N VAL A 270 -32.14 -10.10 -9.44
CA VAL A 270 -30.73 -10.32 -9.12
C VAL A 270 -30.12 -11.18 -10.25
N PRO A 271 -28.99 -10.76 -10.86
CA PRO A 271 -28.24 -11.59 -11.79
C PRO A 271 -27.82 -12.92 -11.17
N PHE A 272 -27.62 -13.93 -12.02
CA PHE A 272 -27.08 -15.21 -11.56
C PHE A 272 -25.60 -14.99 -11.16
N ASP A 273 -25.19 -15.63 -10.05
CA ASP A 273 -23.84 -15.58 -9.47
C ASP A 273 -23.47 -14.30 -8.69
N GLU A 274 -24.43 -13.41 -8.39
CA GLU A 274 -24.20 -12.22 -7.56
C GLU A 274 -24.97 -12.23 -6.23
N HIS A 275 -24.39 -11.62 -5.20
CA HIS A 275 -25.07 -11.45 -3.91
C HIS A 275 -26.24 -10.44 -4.05
N PRO A 276 -27.45 -10.73 -3.52
CA PRO A 276 -28.65 -9.90 -3.75
C PRO A 276 -28.46 -8.43 -3.42
N TYR A 277 -27.86 -8.12 -2.26
CA TYR A 277 -27.66 -6.74 -1.84
C TYR A 277 -26.56 -6.02 -2.64
N SER A 278 -25.58 -6.74 -3.19
CA SER A 278 -24.56 -6.15 -4.07
C SER A 278 -25.16 -5.76 -5.42
N ALA A 279 -25.99 -6.63 -5.99
CA ALA A 279 -26.75 -6.32 -7.20
C ALA A 279 -27.73 -5.16 -6.97
N LEU A 280 -28.37 -5.10 -5.80
CA LEU A 280 -29.26 -3.99 -5.44
C LEU A 280 -28.50 -2.66 -5.31
N ALA A 281 -27.32 -2.66 -4.69
CA ALA A 281 -26.49 -1.47 -4.59
C ALA A 281 -26.06 -0.95 -5.98
N GLN A 282 -25.69 -1.85 -6.90
CA GLN A 282 -25.41 -1.47 -8.29
C GLN A 282 -26.65 -0.96 -9.00
N TRP A 283 -27.81 -1.59 -8.79
CA TRP A 283 -29.07 -1.17 -9.39
C TRP A 283 -29.49 0.23 -8.92
N PHE A 284 -29.27 0.60 -7.65
CA PHE A 284 -29.52 1.96 -7.17
C PHE A 284 -28.70 3.05 -7.89
N LYS A 285 -27.58 2.69 -8.54
CA LYS A 285 -26.80 3.62 -9.37
C LYS A 285 -27.37 3.84 -10.77
N THR A 286 -28.35 3.03 -11.20
CA THR A 286 -29.06 3.20 -12.47
C THR A 286 -30.15 4.27 -12.36
N ASP A 287 -30.57 4.84 -13.49
CA ASP A 287 -31.62 5.87 -13.51
C ASP A 287 -32.93 5.39 -12.86
N GLU A 288 -33.36 4.15 -13.15
CA GLU A 288 -34.56 3.54 -12.55
C GLU A 288 -34.39 3.30 -11.04
N GLY A 289 -33.20 2.84 -10.63
CA GLY A 289 -32.92 2.55 -9.23
C GLY A 289 -32.79 3.81 -8.37
N MET A 290 -32.30 4.92 -8.94
CA MET A 290 -32.13 6.19 -8.22
C MET A 290 -33.48 6.82 -7.83
N GLU A 291 -34.49 6.72 -8.68
CA GLU A 291 -35.86 7.15 -8.35
C GLU A 291 -36.44 6.35 -7.18
N ILE A 292 -36.20 5.05 -7.18
CA ILE A 292 -36.70 4.13 -6.15
C ILE A 292 -35.94 4.32 -4.84
N TYR A 293 -34.61 4.51 -4.90
CA TYR A 293 -33.79 4.90 -3.76
C TYR A 293 -34.36 6.14 -3.06
N SER A 294 -34.63 7.20 -3.83
CA SER A 294 -35.19 8.46 -3.32
C SER A 294 -36.59 8.29 -2.69
N ASN A 295 -37.38 7.33 -3.19
CA ASN A 295 -38.70 7.01 -2.61
C ASN A 295 -38.55 6.28 -1.27
N ILE A 296 -37.64 5.31 -1.19
CA ILE A 296 -37.36 4.54 0.02
C ILE A 296 -36.78 5.46 1.10
N GLU A 297 -35.85 6.34 0.74
CA GLU A 297 -35.22 7.29 1.67
C GLU A 297 -36.26 8.18 2.37
N LYS A 298 -37.27 8.66 1.62
CA LYS A 298 -38.38 9.43 2.19
C LYS A 298 -39.23 8.64 3.18
N ARG A 299 -39.36 7.32 2.99
CA ARG A 299 -40.12 6.44 3.90
C ARG A 299 -39.30 6.01 5.11
N LEU A 300 -37.98 5.98 4.99
CA LEU A 300 -37.06 5.68 6.11
C LEU A 300 -36.97 6.85 7.10
N ASN A 301 -37.09 8.08 6.61
CA ASN A 301 -36.98 9.31 7.41
C ASN A 301 -38.35 9.85 7.90
N GLN A 302 -39.45 9.12 7.66
CA GLN A 302 -40.80 9.43 8.15
C GLN A 302 -41.09 8.73 9.47
#